data_AF-A0A1M2VJG3-F1
#
_entry.id   AF-A0A1M2VJG3-F1
#
_cell.length_a   1.000
_cell.length_b   1.000
_cell.length_c   1.000
_cell.angle_alpha   90.00
_cell.angle_beta   90.00
_cell.angle_gamma   90.00
#
_symmetry.space_group_name_H-M   'P 1'
#
loop_
_entity.id
_entity.type
_entity.pdbx_description
1 polymer ?
#
loop_
_entity_poly.entity_id
_entity_poly.type
_entity_poly.pdbx_seq_one_letter_code
_entity_poly.pdbx_strand_id
1 'polypeptide(L)'
;MSLSATPAAPPGMTPEDLPIVPGSVVLTTEVNPNPVIEAPVPQISRALVQKRHNYRKKALFDARLAVVLDRGLERHSVLFDRLTARDMSGDETETYGGQRTLPATYQIVETRWQSKEFKTFMRTLDAMHRNDWETAQFGQRANARLGSPPRTRILRADDSAEDGYAPRGLWRNCYDQDWLHDLAPPFALDLGIIDTDYNFDLKPGFDRHGHVAERGWADKEETYAEVDA
;
A
#
# COMPACT_ATOMS: atom_id res chain seq x y z
N MET A 1 7.84 -40.97 -17.19
CA MET A 1 7.02 -40.46 -16.08
C MET A 1 6.38 -41.67 -15.41
N SER A 2 7.02 -42.18 -14.35
CA SER A 2 6.55 -43.39 -13.65
C SER A 2 5.78 -42.96 -12.41
N LEU A 3 4.48 -43.26 -12.39
CA LEU A 3 3.62 -43.08 -11.23
C LEU A 3 3.82 -44.26 -10.28
N SER A 4 4.37 -43.98 -9.09
CA SER A 4 4.44 -44.96 -8.00
C SER A 4 3.08 -45.00 -7.30
N ALA A 5 2.39 -46.12 -7.44
CA ALA A 5 1.15 -46.39 -6.74
C ALA A 5 1.44 -46.80 -5.29
N THR A 6 0.80 -46.13 -4.33
CA THR A 6 0.82 -46.52 -2.92
C THR A 6 -0.17 -47.68 -2.72
N PRO A 7 0.24 -48.82 -2.13
CA PRO A 7 -0.69 -49.91 -1.88
C PRO A 7 -1.64 -49.57 -0.73
N ALA A 8 -2.94 -49.81 -0.97
CA ALA A 8 -3.99 -49.69 0.03
C ALA A 8 -3.85 -50.78 1.10
N ALA A 9 -3.98 -50.40 2.37
CA ALA A 9 -3.97 -51.33 3.49
C ALA A 9 -5.27 -52.18 3.50
N PRO A 10 -5.17 -53.49 3.78
CA PRO A 10 -6.34 -54.35 3.87
C PRO A 10 -7.19 -54.03 5.12
N PRO A 11 -8.53 -54.09 5.01
CA PRO A 11 -9.42 -53.81 6.12
C PRO A 11 -9.46 -54.99 7.11
N GLY A 12 -9.26 -54.71 8.41
CA GLY A 12 -9.57 -55.65 9.49
C GLY A 12 -8.42 -56.06 10.42
N MET A 13 -7.27 -55.39 10.40
CA MET A 13 -6.17 -55.66 11.33
C MET A 13 -6.14 -54.61 12.45
N THR A 14 -6.43 -55.01 13.68
CA THR A 14 -6.30 -54.14 14.86
C THR A 14 -4.83 -53.96 15.25
N PRO A 15 -4.44 -52.83 15.87
CA PRO A 15 -3.04 -52.46 16.09
C PRO A 15 -2.22 -53.38 17.03
N GLU A 16 -2.82 -54.42 17.61
CA GLU A 16 -2.21 -55.25 18.65
C GLU A 16 -1.57 -56.55 18.15
N ASP A 17 -1.76 -56.92 16.87
CA ASP A 17 -1.27 -58.21 16.32
C ASP A 17 0.09 -58.12 15.59
N LEU A 18 0.88 -57.07 15.82
CA LEU A 18 2.21 -56.97 15.22
C LEU A 18 3.23 -57.80 16.04
N PRO A 19 3.98 -58.73 15.42
CA PRO A 19 4.99 -59.50 16.12
C PRO A 19 6.13 -58.59 16.58
N ILE A 20 6.39 -58.59 17.89
CA ILE A 20 7.55 -57.95 18.50
C ILE A 20 8.80 -58.67 17.99
N VAL A 21 9.57 -58.00 17.12
CA VAL A 21 10.88 -58.47 16.65
C VAL A 21 11.90 -58.16 17.74
N PRO A 22 12.49 -59.17 18.42
CA PRO A 22 13.56 -58.93 19.37
C PRO A 22 14.88 -58.78 18.60
N GLY A 23 15.53 -57.62 18.70
CA GLY A 23 16.93 -57.47 18.25
C GLY A 23 17.28 -56.27 17.38
N SER A 24 16.55 -55.15 17.45
CA SER A 24 17.08 -53.89 16.91
C SER A 24 17.84 -53.16 18.02
N VAL A 25 19.17 -53.16 17.92
CA VAL A 25 20.04 -52.28 18.72
C VAL A 25 19.75 -50.86 18.24
N VAL A 26 18.86 -50.18 18.96
CA VAL A 26 18.63 -48.75 18.79
C VAL A 26 19.89 -48.06 19.29
N LEU A 27 20.76 -47.66 18.36
CA LEU A 27 21.75 -46.63 18.61
C LEU A 27 20.97 -45.36 18.98
N THR A 28 20.81 -45.14 20.28
CA THR A 28 20.39 -43.85 20.83
C THR A 28 21.48 -42.86 20.50
N THR A 29 21.38 -42.28 19.31
CA THR A 29 22.12 -41.08 18.96
C THR A 29 21.57 -40.02 19.89
N GLU A 30 22.27 -39.75 20.99
CA GLU A 30 22.01 -38.58 21.83
C GLU A 30 22.07 -37.36 20.92
N VAL A 31 20.89 -36.87 20.53
CA VAL A 31 20.73 -35.58 19.86
C VAL A 31 21.13 -34.57 20.91
N ASN A 32 22.41 -34.22 20.93
CA ASN A 32 22.96 -33.15 21.73
C ASN A 32 22.14 -31.88 21.41
N PRO A 33 21.31 -31.37 22.34
CA PRO A 33 20.53 -30.16 22.13
C PRO A 33 21.51 -29.01 22.24
N ASN A 34 22.28 -28.79 21.17
CA ASN A 34 23.11 -27.62 21.05
C ASN A 34 22.15 -26.43 21.18
N PRO A 35 22.27 -25.59 22.22
CA PRO A 35 21.33 -24.50 22.42
C PRO A 35 21.37 -23.66 21.16
N VAL A 36 20.22 -23.50 20.50
CA VAL A 36 20.07 -22.52 19.44
C VAL A 36 20.30 -21.18 20.13
N ILE A 37 21.53 -20.66 20.01
CA ILE A 37 21.86 -19.32 20.43
C ILE A 37 21.10 -18.43 19.44
N GLU A 38 19.85 -18.08 19.80
CA GLU A 38 19.07 -17.09 19.07
C GLU A 38 19.88 -15.81 19.06
N ALA A 39 20.45 -15.48 17.90
CA ALA A 39 21.17 -14.24 17.72
C ALA A 39 20.22 -13.09 18.08
N PRO A 40 20.64 -12.14 18.94
CA PRO A 40 19.77 -11.05 19.35
C PRO A 40 19.30 -10.28 18.11
N VAL A 41 17.98 -10.17 17.95
CA VAL A 41 17.38 -9.40 16.85
C VAL A 41 17.92 -7.98 16.94
N PRO A 42 18.57 -7.45 15.88
CA PRO A 42 19.17 -6.13 15.94
C PRO A 42 18.10 -5.07 16.19
N GLN A 43 18.20 -4.39 17.33
CA GLN A 43 17.27 -3.32 17.68
C GLN A 43 17.49 -2.14 16.72
N ILE A 44 16.52 -1.91 15.83
CA ILE A 44 16.54 -0.76 14.93
C ILE A 44 16.21 0.49 15.76
N SER A 45 17.08 1.50 15.71
CA SER A 45 16.82 2.73 16.45
C SER A 45 15.56 3.44 15.95
N ARG A 46 14.81 4.07 16.86
CA ARG A 46 13.61 4.84 16.55
C ARG A 46 13.86 5.91 15.47
N ALA A 47 15.05 6.51 15.48
CA ALA A 47 15.46 7.50 14.48
C ALA A 47 15.54 6.91 13.06
N LEU A 48 16.03 5.68 12.90
CA LEU A 48 16.08 5.00 11.59
C LEU A 48 14.69 4.63 11.10
N VAL A 49 13.80 4.20 12.00
CA VAL A 49 12.39 3.92 11.65
C VAL A 49 11.71 5.20 11.16
N GLN A 50 11.85 6.31 11.89
CA GLN A 50 11.30 7.61 11.48
C GLN A 50 11.86 8.08 10.14
N LYS A 51 13.18 7.93 9.93
CA LYS A 51 13.83 8.29 8.66
C LYS A 51 13.25 7.50 7.48
N ARG A 52 13.04 6.19 7.64
CA ARG A 52 12.42 5.33 6.63
C ARG A 52 10.98 5.74 6.35
N HIS A 53 10.20 6.00 7.40
CA HIS A 53 8.83 6.46 7.27
C HIS A 53 8.73 7.79 6.49
N ASN A 54 9.57 8.78 6.83
CA ASN A 54 9.61 10.05 6.10
C ASN A 54 10.04 9.88 4.64
N TYR A 55 10.98 8.97 4.36
CA TYR A 55 11.38 8.64 3.00
C TYR A 55 10.22 8.03 2.20
N ARG A 56 9.45 7.11 2.79
CA ARG A 56 8.29 6.50 2.14
C ARG A 56 7.22 7.55 1.82
N LYS A 57 6.93 8.43 2.78
CA LYS A 57 6.03 9.57 2.58
C LYS A 57 6.48 10.49 1.44
N LYS A 58 7.77 10.80 1.35
CA LYS A 58 8.31 11.58 0.22
C LYS A 58 8.16 10.86 -1.11
N ALA A 59 8.53 9.58 -1.18
CA ALA A 59 8.40 8.80 -2.40
C ALA A 59 6.94 8.73 -2.88
N LEU A 60 5.99 8.63 -1.94
CA LEU A 60 4.56 8.65 -2.23
C LEU A 60 4.09 10.01 -2.78
N PHE A 61 4.56 11.11 -2.18
CA PHE A 61 4.29 12.46 -2.69
C PHE A 61 4.82 12.64 -4.12
N ASP A 62 6.09 12.28 -4.35
CA ASP A 62 6.75 12.42 -5.65
C ASP A 62 6.05 11.57 -6.72
N ALA A 63 5.64 10.34 -6.39
CA ALA A 63 4.91 9.46 -7.30
C ALA A 63 3.54 10.04 -7.71
N ARG A 64 2.79 10.59 -6.76
CA ARG A 64 1.49 11.22 -7.02
C ARG A 64 1.64 12.48 -7.88
N LEU A 65 2.63 13.31 -7.58
CA LEU A 65 2.94 14.50 -8.39
C LEU A 65 3.35 14.10 -9.81
N ALA A 66 4.14 13.04 -9.97
CA ALA A 66 4.49 12.52 -11.29
C ALA A 66 3.25 12.10 -12.09
N VAL A 67 2.30 11.38 -11.49
CA VAL A 67 1.02 11.03 -12.15
C VAL A 67 0.27 12.29 -12.59
N VAL A 68 0.19 13.30 -11.72
CA VAL A 68 -0.48 14.57 -12.04
C VAL A 68 0.14 15.25 -13.27
N LEU A 69 1.47 15.30 -13.33
CA LEU A 69 2.19 15.94 -14.45
C LEU A 69 2.17 15.10 -15.73
N ASP A 70 2.37 13.78 -15.61
CA ASP A 70 2.49 12.89 -16.77
C ASP A 70 1.15 12.72 -17.51
N ARG A 71 0.03 12.75 -16.77
CA ARG A 71 -1.33 12.57 -17.30
C ARG A 71 -2.05 13.87 -17.67
N GLY A 72 -1.39 15.02 -17.65
CA GLY A 72 -2.03 16.29 -18.03
C GLY A 72 -3.11 16.73 -17.03
N LEU A 73 -2.88 16.49 -15.75
CA LEU A 73 -3.77 16.88 -14.66
C LEU A 73 -3.25 18.13 -13.94
N GLU A 74 -2.58 19.04 -14.66
CA GLU A 74 -1.82 20.16 -14.09
C GLU A 74 -2.67 21.10 -13.23
N ARG A 75 -4.00 21.11 -13.42
CA ARG A 75 -4.91 21.83 -12.49
C ARG A 75 -4.71 21.42 -11.04
N HIS A 76 -4.24 20.20 -10.79
CA HIS A 76 -4.00 19.70 -9.45
C HIS A 76 -2.61 20.00 -8.90
N SER A 77 -1.70 20.58 -9.69
CA SER A 77 -0.39 21.00 -9.18
C SER A 77 -0.54 22.03 -8.06
N VAL A 78 -1.53 22.93 -8.16
CA VAL A 78 -1.85 23.94 -7.13
C VAL A 78 -2.19 23.32 -5.76
N LEU A 79 -2.75 22.11 -5.75
CA LEU A 79 -2.99 21.36 -4.52
C LEU A 79 -1.68 20.79 -3.98
N PHE A 80 -0.82 20.26 -4.84
CA PHE A 80 0.49 19.73 -4.45
C PHE A 80 1.48 20.82 -4.01
N ASP A 81 1.36 22.05 -4.51
CA ASP A 81 2.17 23.20 -4.06
C ASP A 81 1.89 23.58 -2.60
N ARG A 82 0.71 23.21 -2.08
CA ARG A 82 0.29 23.45 -0.69
C ARG A 82 0.50 22.26 0.22
N LEU A 83 0.86 21.12 -0.36
CA LEU A 83 1.12 19.88 0.36
C LEU A 83 2.63 19.63 0.43
N THR A 84 3.01 18.86 1.43
CA THR A 84 4.37 18.36 1.58
C THR A 84 4.34 16.85 1.76
N ALA A 85 5.52 16.23 1.69
CA ALA A 85 5.67 14.82 2.00
C ALA A 85 5.09 14.44 3.38
N ARG A 86 5.20 15.31 4.39
CA ARG A 86 4.70 15.05 5.75
C ARG A 86 3.20 14.75 5.78
N ASP A 87 2.47 15.35 4.86
CA ASP A 87 1.01 15.38 4.79
C ASP A 87 0.45 14.14 4.08
N MET A 88 1.32 13.34 3.48
CA MET A 88 0.96 12.04 2.95
C MET A 88 0.60 11.07 4.08
N SER A 89 -0.31 10.12 3.79
CA SER A 89 -0.64 9.06 4.73
C SER A 89 0.59 8.24 5.08
N GLY A 90 0.67 7.83 6.35
CA GLY A 90 1.69 6.91 6.79
C GLY A 90 1.48 5.53 6.18
N ASP A 91 2.52 4.72 6.26
CA ASP A 91 2.43 3.31 5.95
C ASP A 91 3.27 2.52 6.96
N GLU A 92 2.63 1.58 7.66
CA GLU A 92 3.32 0.65 8.54
C GLU A 92 3.48 -0.69 7.84
N THR A 93 4.65 -1.29 7.98
CA THR A 93 4.90 -2.60 7.37
C THR A 93 4.25 -3.67 8.22
N GLU A 94 3.41 -4.50 7.62
CA GLU A 94 2.81 -5.62 8.33
C GLU A 94 3.90 -6.61 8.78
N THR A 95 3.99 -6.82 10.09
CA THR A 95 4.79 -7.89 10.67
C THR A 95 3.85 -8.86 11.36
N TYR A 96 3.57 -10.01 10.74
CA TYR A 96 2.80 -11.06 11.38
C TYR A 96 3.74 -11.87 12.28
N GLY A 97 3.48 -11.92 13.58
CA GLY A 97 4.31 -12.66 14.54
C GLY A 97 5.78 -12.21 14.58
N GLY A 98 6.08 -10.95 14.23
CA GLY A 98 7.44 -10.43 14.13
C GLY A 98 8.20 -10.79 12.85
N GLN A 99 7.60 -11.57 11.94
CA GLN A 99 8.15 -11.89 10.64
C GLN A 99 7.56 -11.00 9.54
N ARG A 100 8.40 -10.62 8.57
CA ARG A 100 7.98 -9.87 7.40
C ARG A 100 7.36 -10.83 6.38
N THR A 101 6.08 -10.64 6.09
CA THR A 101 5.42 -11.34 4.98
C THR A 101 6.04 -10.88 3.65
N LEU A 102 6.36 -11.82 2.76
CA LEU A 102 6.81 -11.53 1.40
C LEU A 102 5.72 -11.97 0.41
N PRO A 103 5.28 -11.11 -0.53
CA PRO A 103 5.71 -9.71 -0.71
C PRO A 103 5.25 -8.80 0.43
N ALA A 104 6.05 -7.78 0.76
CA ALA A 104 5.75 -6.88 1.86
C ALA A 104 4.48 -6.07 1.60
N THR A 105 3.47 -6.30 2.44
CA THR A 105 2.24 -5.50 2.52
C THR A 105 2.43 -4.34 3.49
N TYR A 106 1.85 -3.19 3.15
CA TYR A 106 1.93 -1.99 3.95
C TYR A 106 0.52 -1.55 4.33
N GLN A 107 0.25 -1.42 5.63
CA GLN A 107 -1.02 -0.92 6.12
C GLN A 107 -1.01 0.61 6.05
N ILE A 108 -2.04 1.18 5.42
CA ILE A 108 -2.22 2.62 5.33
C ILE A 108 -2.65 3.12 6.70
N VAL A 109 -1.87 4.03 7.26
CA VAL A 109 -2.26 4.77 8.45
C VAL A 109 -2.94 6.06 8.00
N GLU A 110 -4.26 6.09 8.15
CA GLU A 110 -5.05 7.26 7.79
C GLU A 110 -4.79 8.41 8.77
N THR A 111 -4.90 9.63 8.25
CA THR A 111 -4.91 10.81 9.12
C THR A 111 -6.34 11.27 9.34
N ARG A 112 -6.66 11.66 10.58
CA ARG A 112 -8.01 12.03 11.00
C ARG A 112 -8.50 13.29 10.30
N TRP A 113 -7.60 14.25 10.03
CA TRP A 113 -7.94 15.51 9.39
C TRP A 113 -8.34 15.38 7.92
N GLN A 114 -7.97 14.30 7.22
CA GLN A 114 -8.23 14.17 5.78
C GLN A 114 -9.67 13.79 5.50
N SER A 115 -10.35 14.58 4.66
CA SER A 115 -11.70 14.23 4.20
C SER A 115 -11.71 12.94 3.37
N LYS A 116 -12.87 12.27 3.32
CA LYS A 116 -13.07 11.08 2.49
C LYS A 116 -12.83 11.36 1.01
N GLU A 117 -13.21 12.53 0.51
CA GLU A 117 -13.01 12.95 -0.88
C GLU A 117 -11.52 13.07 -1.20
N PHE A 118 -10.77 13.75 -0.33
CA PHE A 118 -9.32 13.91 -0.46
C PHE A 118 -8.59 12.56 -0.41
N LYS A 119 -8.99 11.67 0.52
CA LYS A 119 -8.45 10.30 0.61
C LYS A 119 -8.71 9.53 -0.68
N THR A 120 -9.94 9.59 -1.20
CA THR A 120 -10.34 8.93 -2.45
C THR A 120 -9.51 9.43 -3.62
N PHE A 121 -9.40 10.75 -3.78
CA PHE A 121 -8.57 11.38 -4.81
C PHE A 121 -7.11 10.88 -4.76
N MET A 122 -6.49 10.92 -3.59
CA MET A 122 -5.10 10.47 -3.40
C MET A 122 -4.92 8.97 -3.70
N ARG A 123 -5.90 8.12 -3.38
CA ARG A 123 -5.88 6.69 -3.70
C ARG A 123 -6.06 6.43 -5.19
N THR A 124 -6.86 7.23 -5.86
CA THR A 124 -7.03 7.11 -7.31
C THR A 124 -5.73 7.45 -8.03
N LEU A 125 -4.98 8.47 -7.57
CA LEU A 125 -3.62 8.74 -8.07
C LEU A 125 -2.67 7.56 -7.84
N ASP A 126 -2.73 6.93 -6.65
CA ASP A 126 -1.92 5.73 -6.36
C ASP A 126 -2.29 4.55 -7.29
N ALA A 127 -3.57 4.37 -7.60
CA ALA A 127 -4.03 3.35 -8.55
C ALA A 127 -3.56 3.63 -9.98
N MET A 128 -3.64 4.89 -10.42
CA MET A 128 -3.10 5.33 -11.72
C MET A 128 -1.59 5.08 -11.81
N HIS A 129 -0.83 5.42 -10.76
CA HIS A 129 0.60 5.17 -10.70
C HIS A 129 0.93 3.67 -10.85
N ARG A 130 0.19 2.79 -10.15
CA ARG A 130 0.36 1.34 -10.26
C ARG A 130 0.05 0.84 -11.67
N ASN A 131 -1.07 1.28 -12.25
CA ASN A 131 -1.44 0.93 -13.62
C ASN A 131 -0.39 1.41 -14.63
N ASP A 132 0.16 2.62 -14.47
CA ASP A 132 1.21 3.13 -15.35
C ASP A 132 2.49 2.30 -15.23
N TRP A 133 2.84 1.87 -14.00
CA TRP A 133 3.97 0.97 -13.78
C TRP A 133 3.77 -0.42 -14.38
N GLU A 134 2.56 -1.00 -14.26
CA GLU A 134 2.20 -2.31 -14.82
C GLU A 134 2.12 -2.28 -16.36
N THR A 135 1.47 -1.27 -16.95
CA THR A 135 1.33 -1.14 -18.40
C THR A 135 2.65 -0.80 -19.10
N ALA A 136 3.53 -0.04 -18.45
CA ALA A 136 4.89 0.21 -18.94
C ALA A 136 5.72 -1.08 -19.07
N GLN A 137 5.29 -2.19 -18.46
CA GLN A 137 5.93 -3.50 -18.64
C GLN A 137 5.81 -4.07 -20.05
N PHE A 138 4.78 -3.68 -20.80
CA PHE A 138 4.46 -4.28 -22.09
C PHE A 138 4.77 -3.35 -23.29
N GLY A 139 5.39 -2.18 -23.05
CA GLY A 139 5.64 -1.16 -24.08
C GLY A 139 7.06 -0.59 -24.14
N GLN A 140 7.26 0.39 -25.03
CA GLN A 140 8.54 1.06 -25.34
C GLN A 140 9.20 1.79 -24.14
N ARG A 141 8.52 1.91 -23.00
CA ARG A 141 9.07 2.41 -21.74
C ARG A 141 9.74 1.33 -20.88
N ALA A 142 9.94 0.13 -21.42
CA ALA A 142 10.65 -0.97 -20.75
C ALA A 142 12.05 -0.61 -20.24
N ASN A 143 12.71 0.44 -20.75
CA ASN A 143 14.02 0.87 -20.25
C ASN A 143 13.95 1.76 -18.99
N ALA A 144 12.75 2.25 -18.59
CA ALA A 144 12.54 2.94 -17.31
C ALA A 144 12.47 1.96 -16.10
N ARG A 145 12.67 0.65 -16.34
CA ARG A 145 12.44 -0.49 -15.44
C ARG A 145 13.52 -0.81 -14.40
N LEU A 146 14.42 0.10 -14.03
CA LEU A 146 15.48 -0.27 -13.08
C LEU A 146 15.04 -0.22 -11.59
N GLY A 147 13.75 -0.05 -11.31
CA GLY A 147 13.20 0.13 -9.97
C GLY A 147 12.34 -1.03 -9.45
N SER A 148 12.19 -1.10 -8.13
CA SER A 148 11.23 -1.99 -7.47
C SER A 148 9.78 -1.63 -7.82
N PRO A 149 8.85 -2.61 -7.83
CA PRO A 149 7.43 -2.34 -8.01
C PRO A 149 6.89 -1.35 -6.96
N PRO A 150 5.85 -0.57 -7.31
CA PRO A 150 5.07 0.17 -6.33
C PRO A 150 4.62 -0.75 -5.20
N ARG A 151 4.66 -0.24 -3.98
CA ARG A 151 4.31 -1.03 -2.80
C ARG A 151 2.81 -1.35 -2.81
N THR A 152 2.47 -2.59 -2.45
CA THR A 152 1.08 -2.97 -2.16
C THR A 152 0.68 -2.37 -0.82
N ARG A 153 -0.26 -1.43 -0.86
CA ARG A 153 -0.80 -0.75 0.31
C ARG A 153 -2.24 -1.22 0.54
N ILE A 154 -2.53 -1.68 1.75
CA ILE A 154 -3.85 -2.16 2.17
C ILE A 154 -4.43 -1.23 3.23
N LEU A 155 -5.74 -1.07 3.24
CA LEU A 155 -6.40 -0.39 4.34
C LEU A 155 -6.29 -1.26 5.58
N ARG A 156 -6.00 -0.62 6.71
CA ARG A 156 -6.08 -1.31 8.00
C ARG A 156 -7.55 -1.64 8.27
N ALA A 157 -7.81 -2.85 8.77
CA ALA A 157 -9.16 -3.24 9.18
C ALA A 157 -9.63 -2.45 10.41
N ASP A 158 -8.68 -2.01 11.23
CA ASP A 158 -8.95 -1.14 12.37
C ASP A 158 -9.09 0.31 11.88
N ASP A 159 -10.14 1.01 12.33
CA ASP A 159 -10.36 2.45 12.09
C ASP A 159 -9.37 3.35 12.86
N SER A 160 -8.15 2.88 13.11
CA SER A 160 -7.12 3.66 13.78
C SER A 160 -6.63 4.77 12.85
N ALA A 161 -7.16 5.97 13.04
CA ALA A 161 -6.63 7.18 12.44
C ALA A 161 -5.60 7.83 13.38
N GLU A 162 -4.52 8.35 12.81
CA GLU A 162 -3.60 9.25 13.52
C GLU A 162 -4.11 10.68 13.40
N ASP A 163 -4.00 11.49 14.46
CA ASP A 163 -4.38 12.91 14.37
C ASP A 163 -3.60 13.65 13.28
N GLY A 164 -2.33 13.29 13.08
CA GLY A 164 -1.47 13.89 12.04
C GLY A 164 -1.26 15.39 12.24
N TYR A 165 -0.57 16.03 11.29
CA TYR A 165 -0.51 17.50 11.22
C TYR A 165 -1.25 17.92 9.97
N ALA A 166 -2.28 18.74 10.13
CA ALA A 166 -3.08 19.23 9.01
C ALA A 166 -2.31 20.36 8.28
N PRO A 167 -2.22 20.32 6.94
CA PRO A 167 -1.58 21.38 6.17
C PRO A 167 -2.38 22.67 6.29
N ARG A 168 -1.71 23.81 6.24
CA ARG A 168 -2.35 25.12 6.20
C ARG A 168 -2.71 25.51 4.76
N GLY A 169 -3.79 26.25 4.60
CA GLY A 169 -4.18 26.87 3.34
C GLY A 169 -4.78 25.91 2.31
N LEU A 170 -5.32 24.76 2.71
CA LEU A 170 -6.09 23.92 1.80
C LEU A 170 -7.54 24.39 1.73
N TRP A 171 -8.27 23.86 0.75
CA TRP A 171 -9.72 24.06 0.57
C TRP A 171 -10.52 23.33 1.64
N ARG A 172 -11.71 23.85 1.94
CA ARG A 172 -12.55 23.35 3.03
C ARG A 172 -12.88 21.85 2.91
N ASN A 173 -13.14 21.35 1.70
CA ASN A 173 -13.46 19.95 1.45
C ASN A 173 -12.22 19.03 1.43
N CYS A 174 -11.00 19.54 1.63
CA CYS A 174 -9.82 18.70 1.92
C CYS A 174 -9.83 18.18 3.37
N TYR A 175 -10.52 18.89 4.27
CA TYR A 175 -10.56 18.56 5.69
C TYR A 175 -11.82 17.77 6.05
N ASP A 176 -11.67 16.83 6.96
CA ASP A 176 -12.77 16.13 7.59
C ASP A 176 -13.56 17.11 8.48
N GLN A 177 -14.88 17.16 8.27
CA GLN A 177 -15.72 18.19 8.89
C GLN A 177 -15.96 17.93 10.37
N ASP A 178 -16.06 16.66 10.78
CA ASP A 178 -16.20 16.29 12.18
C ASP A 178 -14.90 16.62 12.93
N TRP A 179 -13.76 16.31 12.33
CA TRP A 179 -12.46 16.70 12.86
C TRP A 179 -12.29 18.23 12.97
N LEU A 180 -12.76 19.00 11.98
CA LEU A 180 -12.73 20.47 12.04
C LEU A 180 -13.63 21.01 13.16
N HIS A 181 -14.80 20.41 13.37
CA HIS A 181 -15.72 20.80 14.44
C HIS A 181 -15.14 20.51 15.83
N ASP A 182 -14.37 19.43 15.97
CA ASP A 182 -13.68 19.07 17.20
C ASP A 182 -12.47 19.98 17.50
N LEU A 183 -11.99 20.74 16.51
CA LEU A 183 -10.79 21.55 16.64
C LEU A 183 -11.07 22.86 17.39
N ALA A 184 -10.21 23.22 18.35
CA ALA A 184 -10.39 24.48 19.07
C ALA A 184 -10.30 25.68 18.10
N PRO A 185 -11.12 26.74 18.26
CA PRO A 185 -11.22 27.83 17.28
C PRO A 185 -9.88 28.49 16.88
N PRO A 186 -8.91 28.72 17.79
CA PRO A 186 -7.63 29.29 17.40
C PRO A 186 -6.83 28.42 16.43
N PHE A 187 -6.90 27.09 16.56
CA PHE A 187 -6.22 26.16 15.66
C PHE A 187 -6.94 26.11 14.30
N ALA A 188 -8.27 26.13 14.29
CA ALA A 188 -9.04 26.19 13.04
C ALA A 188 -8.74 27.46 12.24
N LEU A 189 -8.59 28.62 12.91
CA LEU A 189 -8.18 29.87 12.25
C LEU A 189 -6.74 29.80 11.71
N ASP A 190 -5.81 29.20 12.46
CA ASP A 190 -4.42 29.03 12.05
C ASP A 190 -4.24 28.12 10.83
N LEU A 191 -5.22 27.25 10.54
CA LEU A 191 -5.24 26.46 9.30
C LEU A 191 -5.39 27.35 8.06
N GLY A 192 -5.95 28.55 8.15
CA GLY A 192 -6.11 29.45 7.02
C GLY A 192 -6.90 28.82 5.86
N ILE A 193 -7.97 28.08 6.21
CA ILE A 193 -8.79 27.31 5.26
C ILE A 193 -9.34 28.23 4.16
N ILE A 194 -9.20 27.80 2.91
CA ILE A 194 -9.82 28.46 1.77
C ILE A 194 -11.30 28.05 1.75
N ASP A 195 -12.20 29.02 1.92
CA ASP A 195 -13.66 28.80 1.96
C ASP A 195 -14.29 28.60 0.56
N THR A 196 -13.71 27.68 -0.20
CA THR A 196 -14.25 27.17 -1.45
C THR A 196 -13.98 25.67 -1.53
N ASP A 197 -14.81 24.95 -2.28
CA ASP A 197 -14.58 23.53 -2.54
C ASP A 197 -13.57 23.35 -3.66
N TYR A 198 -12.60 22.47 -3.43
CA TYR A 198 -11.68 22.01 -4.44
C TYR A 198 -12.33 20.95 -5.33
N ASN A 199 -12.16 21.07 -6.64
CA ASN A 199 -12.61 20.05 -7.57
C ASN A 199 -11.60 18.88 -7.66
N PHE A 200 -11.98 17.71 -7.15
CA PHE A 200 -11.20 16.47 -7.19
C PHE A 200 -11.40 15.62 -8.46
N ASP A 201 -12.16 16.09 -9.44
CA ASP A 201 -12.34 15.39 -10.71
C ASP A 201 -10.98 15.05 -11.32
N LEU A 202 -10.84 13.87 -11.92
CA LEU A 202 -9.60 13.44 -12.60
C LEU A 202 -9.73 13.44 -14.13
N LYS A 203 -10.79 14.07 -14.66
CA LYS A 203 -10.93 14.28 -16.09
C LYS A 203 -9.78 15.17 -16.58
N PRO A 204 -9.02 14.78 -17.61
CA PRO A 204 -7.97 15.64 -18.14
C PRO A 204 -8.57 17.02 -18.43
N GLY A 205 -7.93 18.05 -17.88
CA GLY A 205 -8.29 19.41 -18.25
C GLY A 205 -8.05 19.57 -19.75
N PHE A 206 -8.91 20.33 -20.42
CA PHE A 206 -8.49 20.92 -21.67
C PHE A 206 -7.21 21.72 -21.38
N ASP A 207 -6.18 21.55 -22.19
CA ASP A 207 -4.95 22.32 -22.03
C ASP A 207 -5.26 23.82 -22.14
N ARG A 208 -4.27 24.66 -21.83
CA ARG A 208 -4.35 26.13 -21.97
C ARG A 208 -4.74 26.62 -23.39
N HIS A 209 -4.84 25.71 -24.36
CA HIS A 209 -5.22 25.96 -25.75
C HIS A 209 -6.59 25.37 -26.11
N GLY A 210 -7.32 24.79 -25.14
CA GLY A 210 -8.64 24.21 -25.37
C GLY A 210 -8.58 22.84 -26.07
N HIS A 211 -7.41 22.22 -26.20
CA HIS A 211 -7.29 20.86 -26.68
C HIS A 211 -7.50 19.90 -25.52
N VAL A 212 -8.30 18.85 -25.73
CA VAL A 212 -8.17 17.66 -24.87
C VAL A 212 -6.70 17.28 -24.97
N ALA A 213 -6.01 17.10 -23.85
CA ALA A 213 -4.66 16.58 -23.87
C ALA A 213 -4.71 15.18 -24.52
N GLU A 214 -4.61 15.11 -25.84
CA GLU A 214 -4.59 13.88 -26.65
C GLU A 214 -3.25 13.16 -26.49
N ARG A 215 -2.78 13.02 -25.24
CA ARG A 215 -1.83 11.96 -24.91
C ARG A 215 -2.61 10.65 -24.79
N GLY A 216 -3.05 10.14 -25.94
CA GLY A 216 -3.34 8.72 -26.16
C GLY A 216 -4.27 8.04 -25.15
N TRP A 217 -5.32 8.71 -24.71
CA TRP A 217 -6.43 8.12 -23.94
C TRP A 217 -7.67 7.85 -24.80
N ALA A 218 -7.50 7.83 -26.13
CA ALA A 218 -8.56 7.39 -27.03
C ALA A 218 -8.84 5.90 -26.79
N ASP A 219 -10.07 5.64 -26.33
CA ASP A 219 -10.85 4.42 -26.48
C ASP A 219 -10.26 3.12 -25.91
N LYS A 220 -10.48 2.93 -24.61
CA LYS A 220 -10.77 1.59 -24.05
C LYS A 220 -12.02 1.62 -23.16
N GLU A 221 -13.09 2.26 -23.62
CA GLU A 221 -14.43 1.81 -23.26
C GLU A 221 -14.75 0.55 -24.06
N GLU A 222 -14.07 -0.55 -23.76
CA GLU A 222 -14.37 -1.87 -24.32
C GLU A 222 -15.08 -2.67 -23.22
N THR A 223 -16.41 -2.61 -23.25
CA THR A 223 -17.35 -3.67 -22.82
C THR A 223 -17.07 -4.35 -21.47
N TYR A 224 -17.69 -3.83 -20.41
CA TYR A 224 -18.30 -4.68 -19.37
C TYR A 224 -19.78 -4.90 -19.72
N ALA A 225 -20.01 -5.61 -20.83
CA ALA A 225 -21.26 -6.32 -21.02
C ALA A 225 -21.07 -7.72 -20.42
N GLU A 226 -21.92 -8.04 -19.45
CA GLU A 226 -22.41 -9.38 -19.09
C GLU A 226 -21.46 -10.55 -19.33
N VAL A 227 -20.91 -11.09 -18.24
CA VAL A 227 -20.55 -12.51 -18.18
C VAL A 227 -21.23 -13.11 -16.95
N ASP A 228 -22.48 -13.53 -17.21
CA ASP A 228 -23.22 -14.69 -16.72
C ASP A 228 -23.09 -15.14 -15.25
N ALA A 229 -24.22 -15.11 -14.53
CA ALA A 229 -25.11 -16.29 -14.38
C ALA A 229 -26.25 -16.02 -13.37
#